data_AF-A0A060BVM4-F1
#
_entry.id   AF-A0A060BVM4-F1
#
_cell.length_a   1.000
_cell.length_b   1.000
_cell.length_c   1.000
_cell.angle_alpha   90.00
_cell.angle_beta   90.00
_cell.angle_gamma   90.00
#
_symmetry.space_group_name_H-M   'P 1'
#
loop_
_entity.id
_entity.type
_entity.pdbx_description
1 polymer ?
#
loop_
_entity_poly.entity_id
_entity_poly.type
_entity_poly.pdbx_seq_one_letter_code
_entity_poly.pdbx_strand_id
1 'polypeptide(L)'
;GIWQIIPSTGRNYGLKQTHNYDARRDVVASTTAALNMMQRLNKMFDGDWLLTIAAYNSGEGRVMKAIKANKSRGKPTDFWSLSLPRETRIYVPKMLALSDILKNSKRYGVKLPTADESRALARVRLDTPVEITQLADMAGMPVSKLKRF
;
A
#
# COMPACT_ATOMS: atom_id res chain seq x y z
N GLY A 1 7.19 0.20 -5.19
CA GLY A 1 6.15 -0.35 -6.09
C GLY A 1 4.80 0.18 -5.68
N ILE A 2 3.74 -0.49 -6.11
CA ILE A 2 2.35 -0.01 -6.02
C ILE A 2 1.88 0.31 -4.60
N TRP A 3 2.39 -0.40 -3.59
CA TRP A 3 2.01 -0.21 -2.18
C TRP A 3 2.83 0.84 -1.43
N GLN A 4 3.77 1.53 -2.09
CA GLN A 4 4.61 2.57 -1.48
C GLN A 4 5.35 2.13 -0.20
N ILE A 5 5.63 0.84 -0.05
CA ILE A 5 6.38 0.29 1.09
C ILE A 5 7.83 0.83 1.05
N ILE A 6 8.26 1.45 2.14
CA ILE A 6 9.64 1.95 2.29
C ILE A 6 10.64 0.79 2.52
N PRO A 7 11.94 0.96 2.20
CA PRO A 7 12.92 -0.14 2.27
C PRO A 7 12.99 -0.85 3.62
N SER A 8 13.04 -0.09 4.72
CA SER A 8 13.12 -0.65 6.08
C SER A 8 11.89 -1.51 6.42
N THR A 9 10.69 -0.98 6.21
CA THR A 9 9.44 -1.72 6.38
C THR A 9 9.41 -2.96 5.50
N GLY A 10 9.82 -2.85 4.23
CA GLY A 10 9.87 -3.99 3.33
C GLY A 10 10.70 -5.14 3.90
N ARG A 11 11.91 -4.86 4.41
CA ARG A 11 12.76 -5.89 5.03
C ARG A 11 12.09 -6.53 6.25
N ASN A 12 11.46 -5.73 7.11
CA ASN A 12 10.75 -6.23 8.29
C ASN A 12 9.58 -7.17 7.95
N TYR A 13 8.98 -6.99 6.77
CA TYR A 13 7.89 -7.84 6.27
C TYR A 13 8.37 -8.89 5.24
N GLY A 14 9.67 -9.21 5.21
CA GLY A 14 10.23 -10.29 4.40
C GLY A 14 10.39 -9.96 2.90
N LEU A 15 10.24 -8.69 2.51
CA LEU A 15 10.52 -8.25 1.14
C LEU A 15 12.03 -8.20 0.91
N LYS A 16 12.55 -9.21 0.22
CA LYS A 16 13.94 -9.31 -0.20
C LYS A 16 14.36 -8.10 -1.02
N GLN A 17 15.50 -7.52 -0.66
CA GLN A 17 16.10 -6.38 -1.34
C GLN A 17 17.58 -6.71 -1.60
N THR A 18 17.92 -7.01 -2.84
CA THR A 18 19.28 -7.21 -3.33
C THR A 18 19.60 -6.16 -4.40
N HIS A 19 20.83 -6.16 -4.91
CA HIS A 19 21.23 -5.28 -6.01
C HIS A 19 20.34 -5.44 -7.26
N ASN A 20 19.94 -6.67 -7.57
CA ASN A 20 19.23 -7.01 -8.81
C ASN A 20 17.73 -7.28 -8.60
N TYR A 21 17.25 -7.31 -7.35
CA TYR A 21 15.85 -7.61 -7.05
C TYR A 21 15.34 -6.84 -5.84
N ASP A 22 14.29 -6.04 -6.06
CA ASP A 22 13.57 -5.35 -5.00
C ASP A 22 12.12 -5.84 -4.96
N ALA A 23 11.82 -6.73 -4.01
CA ALA A 23 10.50 -7.34 -3.85
C ALA A 23 9.39 -6.33 -3.53
N ARG A 24 9.71 -5.06 -3.24
CA ARG A 24 8.73 -3.96 -3.13
C ARG A 24 8.15 -3.55 -4.49
N ARG A 25 8.78 -3.98 -5.58
CA ARG A 25 8.31 -3.79 -6.96
C ARG A 25 7.62 -5.04 -7.52
N ASP A 26 7.83 -6.20 -6.90
CA ASP A 26 7.09 -7.42 -7.21
C ASP A 26 5.63 -7.27 -6.73
N VAL A 27 4.68 -7.29 -7.66
CA VAL A 27 3.25 -7.07 -7.38
C VAL A 27 2.71 -8.09 -6.38
N VAL A 28 3.07 -9.37 -6.53
CA VAL A 28 2.56 -10.44 -5.68
C VAL A 28 3.19 -10.32 -4.29
N ALA A 29 4.52 -10.24 -4.22
CA ALA A 29 5.22 -10.20 -2.93
C ALA A 29 4.84 -8.94 -2.13
N SER A 30 4.83 -7.76 -2.78
CA SER A 30 4.49 -6.50 -2.12
C SER A 30 3.02 -6.43 -1.69
N THR A 31 2.09 -7.07 -2.43
CA THR A 31 0.68 -7.16 -2.03
C THR A 31 0.52 -8.03 -0.78
N THR A 32 1.13 -9.21 -0.75
CA THR A 32 1.11 -10.06 0.45
C THR A 32 1.68 -9.34 1.66
N ALA A 33 2.82 -8.65 1.51
CA ALA A 33 3.41 -7.87 2.59
C ALA A 33 2.50 -6.72 3.07
N ALA A 34 1.88 -5.99 2.14
CA ALA A 34 0.95 -4.91 2.47
C ALA A 34 -0.28 -5.42 3.23
N LEU A 35 -0.88 -6.52 2.79
CA LEU A 35 -2.04 -7.13 3.45
C LEU A 35 -1.69 -7.65 4.85
N ASN A 36 -0.55 -8.33 5.01
CA ASN A 36 -0.07 -8.77 6.32
C ASN A 36 0.15 -7.59 7.27
N MET A 37 0.73 -6.49 6.77
CA MET A 37 0.90 -5.27 7.54
C MET A 37 -0.44 -4.67 7.96
N MET A 38 -1.41 -4.57 7.05
CA MET A 38 -2.74 -4.04 7.36
C MET A 38 -3.48 -4.91 8.38
N GLN A 39 -3.44 -6.24 8.26
CA GLN A 39 -4.04 -7.16 9.23
C GLN A 39 -3.43 -6.99 10.62
N ARG A 40 -2.10 -6.90 10.70
CA ARG A 40 -1.40 -6.68 11.96
C ARG A 40 -1.78 -5.34 12.60
N LEU A 41 -1.80 -4.26 11.82
CA LEU A 41 -2.21 -2.94 12.28
C LEU A 41 -3.67 -2.95 12.73
N ASN A 42 -4.56 -3.61 12.00
CA ASN A 42 -5.97 -3.68 12.35
C ASN A 42 -6.18 -4.44 13.67
N LYS A 43 -5.46 -5.53 13.89
CA LYS A 43 -5.43 -6.21 15.19
C LYS A 43 -4.89 -5.32 16.31
N MET A 44 -3.86 -4.51 16.03
CA MET A 44 -3.27 -3.59 17.01
C MET A 44 -4.23 -2.47 17.44
N PHE A 45 -5.11 -2.02 16.54
CA PHE A 45 -6.10 -0.97 16.82
C PHE A 45 -7.51 -1.53 17.03
N ASP A 46 -7.62 -2.77 17.51
CA ASP A 46 -8.89 -3.39 17.91
C ASP A 46 -9.98 -3.36 16.81
N GLY A 47 -9.58 -3.50 15.55
CA GLY A 47 -10.48 -3.46 14.40
C GLY A 47 -10.78 -2.06 13.85
N ASP A 48 -10.26 -0.98 14.45
CA ASP A 48 -10.47 0.39 13.95
C ASP A 48 -9.68 0.64 12.66
N TRP A 49 -10.40 0.61 11.54
CA TRP A 49 -9.84 0.83 10.21
C TRP A 49 -9.31 2.25 9.97
N LEU A 50 -9.83 3.28 10.66
CA LEU A 50 -9.34 4.64 10.51
C LEU A 50 -7.94 4.77 11.13
N LEU A 51 -7.77 4.23 12.34
CA LEU A 51 -6.47 4.16 13.00
C LEU A 51 -5.51 3.23 12.25
N THR A 52 -6.00 2.13 11.70
CA THR A 52 -5.22 1.21 10.85
C THR A 52 -4.61 1.94 9.64
N ILE A 53 -5.44 2.65 8.88
CA ILE A 53 -5.01 3.38 7.68
C ILE A 53 -4.10 4.56 8.06
N ALA A 54 -4.40 5.26 9.16
CA ALA A 54 -3.54 6.32 9.68
C ALA A 54 -2.14 5.80 10.06
N ALA A 55 -2.07 4.63 10.68
CA ALA A 55 -0.82 3.98 11.06
C ALA A 55 -0.04 3.46 9.85
N TYR A 56 -0.73 2.95 8.82
CA TYR A 56 -0.10 2.56 7.55
C TYR A 56 0.60 3.75 6.90
N ASN A 57 -0.06 4.92 6.86
CA ASN A 57 0.51 6.14 6.27
C ASN A 57 1.60 6.79 7.12
N SER A 58 1.44 6.85 8.45
CA SER A 58 2.25 7.73 9.31
C SER A 58 3.13 7.01 10.33
N GLY A 59 3.01 5.68 10.40
CA GLY A 59 3.65 4.80 11.38
C GLY A 59 2.79 4.59 12.63
N GLU A 60 2.67 3.34 13.06
CA GLU A 60 1.95 2.94 14.27
C GLU A 60 2.40 3.65 15.55
N GLY A 61 3.71 3.84 15.75
CA GLY A 61 4.25 4.49 16.95
C GLY A 61 3.77 5.94 17.08
N ARG A 62 3.56 6.61 15.96
CA ARG A 62 3.00 7.97 15.93
C ARG A 62 1.54 7.98 16.34
N VAL A 63 0.73 7.05 15.80
CA VAL A 63 -0.68 6.91 16.18
C VAL A 63 -0.80 6.53 17.66
N MET A 64 -0.02 5.55 18.14
CA MET A 64 0.01 5.14 19.54
C MET A 64 0.41 6.28 20.48
N LYS A 65 1.40 7.11 20.10
CA LYS A 65 1.78 8.29 20.87
C LYS A 65 0.63 9.31 20.96
N ALA A 66 -0.09 9.55 19.87
CA ALA A 66 -1.24 10.44 19.85
C ALA A 66 -2.39 9.90 20.73
N ILE A 67 -2.68 8.60 20.64
CA ILE A 67 -3.67 7.92 21.50
C ILE A 67 -3.29 8.09 22.97
N LYS A 68 -2.03 7.79 23.34
CA LYS A 68 -1.55 7.91 24.72
C LYS A 68 -1.69 9.34 25.25
N ALA A 69 -1.37 10.34 24.43
CA ALA A 69 -1.49 11.75 24.80
C ALA A 69 -2.94 12.20 25.00
N ASN A 70 -3.89 11.68 24.20
CA ASN A 70 -5.32 11.96 24.42
C ASN A 70 -5.86 11.24 25.65
N LYS A 71 -5.52 9.96 25.86
CA LYS A 71 -5.90 9.20 27.06
C LYS A 71 -5.45 9.89 28.35
N SER A 72 -4.20 10.38 28.41
CA SER A 72 -3.68 11.07 29.59
C SER A 72 -4.36 12.41 29.88
N ARG A 73 -5.14 12.93 28.93
CA ARG A 73 -5.90 14.18 29.05
C ARG A 73 -7.42 13.94 29.14
N GLY A 74 -7.86 12.68 29.26
CA GLY A 74 -9.28 12.32 29.25
C GLY A 74 -10.00 12.65 27.94
N LYS A 75 -9.27 12.73 26.81
CA LYS A 75 -9.84 13.05 25.49
C LYS A 75 -10.16 11.80 24.69
N PRO A 76 -11.12 11.85 23.74
CA PRO A 76 -11.41 10.73 22.84
C PRO A 76 -10.18 10.32 22.03
N THR A 77 -10.10 9.03 21.67
CA THR A 77 -8.95 8.44 20.96
C THR A 77 -9.27 7.92 19.58
N ASP A 78 -10.46 8.19 19.07
CA ASP A 78 -10.82 7.96 17.68
C ASP A 78 -9.96 8.82 16.76
N PHE A 79 -9.80 8.39 15.50
CA PHE A 79 -8.97 9.07 14.51
C PHE A 79 -9.22 10.58 14.40
N TRP A 80 -10.47 11.03 14.47
CA TRP A 80 -10.84 12.43 14.26
C TRP A 80 -10.40 13.33 15.41
N SER A 81 -10.25 12.75 16.60
CA SER A 81 -9.82 13.43 17.81
C SER A 81 -8.29 13.46 17.99
N LEU A 82 -7.54 12.67 17.20
CA LEU A 82 -6.09 12.58 17.34
C LEU A 82 -5.34 13.72 16.64
N SER A 83 -4.33 14.24 17.32
CA SER A 83 -3.39 15.20 16.74
C SER A 83 -2.36 14.49 15.83
N LEU A 84 -2.74 14.26 14.58
CA LEU A 84 -1.91 13.62 13.55
C LEU A 84 -1.38 14.63 12.50
N PRO A 85 -0.31 14.29 11.76
CA PRO A 85 0.20 15.11 10.66
C PRO A 85 -0.90 15.46 9.65
N ARG A 86 -0.79 16.65 9.05
CA ARG A 86 -1.77 17.13 8.04
C ARG A 86 -1.94 16.13 6.90
N GLU A 87 -0.85 15.53 6.43
CA GLU A 87 -0.88 14.50 5.39
C GLU A 87 -1.80 13.33 5.78
N THR A 88 -1.59 12.76 6.96
CA THR A 88 -2.39 11.62 7.47
C THR A 88 -3.85 11.99 7.70
N ARG A 89 -4.10 13.20 8.24
CA ARG A 89 -5.45 13.73 8.43
C ARG A 89 -6.21 13.92 7.12
N ILE A 90 -5.50 14.09 6.00
CA ILE A 90 -6.09 14.17 4.65
C ILE A 90 -6.16 12.78 4.00
N TYR A 91 -5.18 11.91 4.26
CA TYR A 91 -5.06 10.60 3.66
C TYR A 91 -6.25 9.69 4.00
N VAL A 92 -6.63 9.61 5.28
CA VAL A 92 -7.74 8.74 5.71
C VAL A 92 -9.08 9.18 5.08
N PRO A 93 -9.49 10.48 5.10
CA PRO A 93 -10.67 10.93 4.37
C PRO A 93 -10.62 10.65 2.87
N LYS A 94 -9.45 10.77 2.21
CA LYS A 94 -9.32 10.41 0.79
C LYS A 94 -9.61 8.92 0.55
N MET A 95 -9.16 8.04 1.45
CA MET A 95 -9.45 6.61 1.37
C MET A 95 -10.93 6.31 1.60
N LEU A 96 -11.59 7.02 2.53
CA LEU A 96 -13.02 6.91 2.74
C LEU A 96 -13.82 7.39 1.52
N ALA A 97 -13.45 8.54 0.95
CA ALA A 97 -14.07 9.07 -0.26
C ALA A 97 -13.88 8.12 -1.44
N LEU A 98 -12.69 7.56 -1.63
CA LEU A 98 -12.44 6.56 -2.67
C LEU A 98 -13.30 5.31 -2.46
N SER A 99 -13.38 4.79 -1.23
CA SER A 99 -14.23 3.64 -0.89
C SER A 99 -15.70 3.91 -1.21
N ASP A 100 -16.19 5.10 -0.86
CA ASP A 100 -17.56 5.52 -1.15
C ASP A 100 -17.81 5.68 -2.66
N ILE A 101 -16.88 6.29 -3.40
CA ILE A 101 -16.95 6.41 -4.86
C ILE A 101 -16.98 5.03 -5.52
N LEU A 102 -16.16 4.08 -5.06
CA LEU A 102 -16.14 2.73 -5.63
C LEU A 102 -17.48 2.01 -5.36
N LYS A 103 -18.00 2.08 -4.13
CA LYS A 103 -19.27 1.46 -3.74
C LYS A 103 -20.46 2.08 -4.45
N ASN A 104 -20.48 3.40 -4.60
CA ASN A 104 -21.58 4.18 -5.15
C ASN A 104 -21.25 4.77 -6.54
N SER A 105 -20.43 4.07 -7.32
CA SER A 105 -19.87 4.57 -8.59
C SER A 105 -20.92 5.10 -9.56
N LYS A 106 -22.07 4.41 -9.68
CA LYS A 106 -23.22 4.86 -10.48
C LYS A 106 -23.78 6.21 -10.03
N ARG A 107 -23.94 6.42 -8.71
CA ARG A 107 -24.44 7.69 -8.14
C ARG A 107 -23.51 8.86 -8.47
N TYR A 108 -22.21 8.61 -8.50
CA TYR A 108 -21.19 9.61 -8.80
C TYR A 108 -20.85 9.73 -10.29
N GLY A 109 -21.52 8.98 -11.17
CA GLY A 109 -21.21 8.98 -12.61
C GLY A 109 -19.82 8.42 -12.94
N VAL A 110 -19.21 7.64 -12.04
CA VAL A 110 -17.90 7.03 -12.24
C VAL A 110 -18.06 5.67 -12.92
N LYS A 111 -17.45 5.50 -14.09
CA LYS A 111 -17.36 4.19 -14.75
C LYS A 111 -16.12 3.46 -14.25
N LEU A 112 -16.32 2.41 -13.46
CA LEU A 112 -15.23 1.55 -13.01
C LEU A 112 -14.66 0.76 -14.21
N PRO A 113 -13.33 0.51 -14.23
CA PRO A 113 -12.75 -0.37 -15.23
C PRO A 113 -13.31 -1.78 -15.08
N THR A 114 -13.66 -2.41 -16.19
CA THR A 114 -13.98 -3.84 -16.23
C THR A 114 -12.69 -4.64 -16.10
N ALA A 115 -12.69 -5.65 -15.24
CA ALA A 115 -11.61 -6.62 -15.22
C ALA A 115 -11.50 -7.25 -16.61
N ASP A 116 -10.28 -7.29 -17.12
CA ASP A 116 -9.98 -7.86 -18.41
C ASP A 116 -9.04 -9.02 -18.17
N GLU A 117 -9.60 -10.23 -18.11
CA GLU A 117 -8.85 -11.46 -17.83
C GLU A 117 -7.79 -11.72 -18.91
N SER A 118 -7.98 -11.20 -20.13
CA SER A 118 -6.97 -11.28 -21.20
C SER A 118 -5.74 -10.41 -20.94
N ARG A 119 -5.83 -9.45 -20.00
CA ARG A 119 -4.70 -8.61 -19.51
C ARG A 119 -4.26 -9.01 -18.11
N ALA A 120 -4.50 -10.24 -17.68
CA ALA A 120 -3.99 -10.74 -16.41
C ALA A 120 -2.46 -10.67 -16.34
N LEU A 121 -1.94 -10.44 -15.13
CA LEU A 121 -0.51 -10.49 -14.89
C LEU A 121 -0.02 -11.94 -15.01
N ALA A 122 0.91 -12.18 -15.94
CA ALA A 122 1.62 -13.45 -16.05
C ALA A 122 2.91 -13.39 -15.23
N ARG A 123 3.18 -14.44 -14.44
CA ARG A 123 4.46 -14.61 -13.75
C ARG A 123 5.37 -15.49 -14.59
N VAL A 124 6.48 -14.92 -15.07
CA VAL A 124 7.52 -15.66 -15.78
C VAL A 124 8.64 -16.00 -14.80
N ARG A 125 8.99 -17.29 -14.71
CA ARG A 125 10.17 -17.73 -13.97
C ARG A 125 11.40 -17.55 -14.86
N LEU A 126 12.43 -16.92 -14.32
CA LEU A 126 13.74 -16.81 -14.95
C LEU A 126 14.69 -17.74 -14.20
N ASP A 127 15.38 -18.60 -14.93
CA ASP A 127 16.34 -19.55 -14.33
C ASP A 127 17.72 -18.93 -14.11
N THR A 128 18.00 -17.81 -14.79
CA THR A 128 19.20 -17.00 -14.63
C THR A 128 18.83 -15.52 -14.50
N PRO A 129 19.68 -14.68 -13.87
CA PRO A 129 19.53 -13.24 -13.94
C PRO A 129 19.59 -12.76 -15.40
N VAL A 130 18.63 -11.94 -15.81
CA VAL A 130 18.55 -11.37 -17.16
C VAL A 130 18.55 -9.86 -17.05
N GLU A 131 19.35 -9.19 -17.89
CA GLU A 131 19.35 -7.74 -17.98
C GLU A 131 18.01 -7.24 -18.51
N ILE A 132 17.53 -6.13 -17.96
CA ILE A 132 16.21 -5.59 -18.32
C ILE A 132 16.15 -5.13 -19.79
N THR A 133 17.30 -4.81 -20.38
CA THR A 133 17.44 -4.51 -21.82
C THR A 133 17.11 -5.74 -22.66
N GLN A 134 17.71 -6.88 -22.32
CA GLN A 134 17.46 -8.15 -23.02
C GLN A 134 16.00 -8.59 -22.88
N LEU A 135 15.40 -8.44 -21.70
CA LEU A 135 13.96 -8.71 -21.51
C LEU A 135 13.07 -7.79 -22.37
N ALA A 136 13.45 -6.51 -22.49
CA ALA A 136 12.70 -5.55 -23.30
C ALA A 136 12.77 -5.91 -24.79
N ASP A 137 13.96 -6.30 -25.27
CA ASP A 137 14.17 -6.74 -26.65
C ASP A 137 13.38 -8.02 -26.95
N MET A 138 13.46 -9.03 -26.06
CA MET A 138 12.70 -10.28 -26.19
C MET A 138 11.17 -10.05 -26.17
N ALA A 139 10.71 -9.08 -25.39
CA ALA A 139 9.30 -8.73 -25.30
C ALA A 139 8.85 -7.72 -26.37
N GLY A 140 9.75 -7.30 -27.28
CA GLY A 140 9.44 -6.35 -28.35
C GLY A 140 8.96 -4.99 -27.84
N MET A 141 9.49 -4.51 -26.70
CA MET A 141 9.03 -3.27 -26.07
C MET A 141 10.18 -2.34 -25.64
N PRO A 142 9.95 -1.02 -25.57
CA PRO A 142 10.96 -0.10 -25.07
C PRO A 142 11.32 -0.39 -23.60
N VAL A 143 12.61 -0.33 -23.26
CA VAL A 143 13.11 -0.47 -21.88
C VAL A 143 12.40 0.49 -20.92
N SER A 144 12.12 1.71 -21.37
CA SER A 144 11.38 2.72 -20.59
C SER A 144 9.96 2.27 -20.24
N LYS A 145 9.28 1.56 -21.15
CA LYS A 145 7.95 1.01 -20.94
C LYS A 145 8.02 -0.15 -19.94
N LEU A 146 8.98 -1.06 -20.08
CA LEU A 146 9.18 -2.18 -19.17
C LEU A 146 9.51 -1.72 -17.74
N LYS A 147 10.35 -0.69 -17.57
CA LYS A 147 10.73 -0.11 -16.26
C LYS A 147 9.61 0.68 -15.57
N ARG A 148 8.58 1.08 -16.31
CA ARG A 148 7.48 1.91 -15.78
C ARG A 148 6.47 1.08 -14.99
N PHE A 149 6.45 -0.22 -15.22
CA PHE A 149 5.73 -1.20 -14.40
C PHE A 149 6.59 -1.59 -13.17
#